data_AF-A0A396IL08-F1
#
_entry.id   AF-A0A396IL08-F1
#
_cell.length_a   1.000
_cell.length_b   1.000
_cell.length_c   1.000
_cell.angle_alpha   90.00
_cell.angle_beta   90.00
_cell.angle_gamma   90.00
#
_symmetry.space_group_name_H-M   'P 1'
#
loop_
_entity.id
_entity.type
_entity.pdbx_description
1 polymer ?
#
loop_
_entity_poly.entity_id
_entity_poly.type
_entity_poly.pdbx_seq_one_letter_code
_entity_poly.pdbx_strand_id
1 'polypeptide(L)'
;MKSVADRKSDVYKYSVLISCCAKFRRFDLIERVLADMSYLGIECNNVTYNSIIDGYGKADMFEKMENSLTDMIENENCQPDVFTLNSLIGSYGNGRKIDNDMINFS
;
A
#
# COMPACT_ATOMS: atom_id res chain seq x y z
N MET A 1 21.53 13.72 -16.88
CA MET A 1 21.55 12.43 -16.16
C MET A 1 21.32 12.72 -14.68
N LYS A 2 20.22 12.28 -14.07
CA LYS A 2 20.02 12.41 -12.62
C LYS A 2 20.93 11.40 -11.90
N SER A 3 21.55 11.82 -10.80
CA SER A 3 22.51 11.03 -10.03
C SER A 3 21.83 9.85 -9.33
N VAL A 4 22.58 8.77 -9.08
CA VAL A 4 22.11 7.62 -8.27
C VAL A 4 21.67 8.06 -6.86
N ALA A 5 22.29 9.12 -6.32
CA ALA A 5 21.89 9.72 -5.05
C ALA A 5 20.51 10.40 -5.11
N ASP A 6 20.16 11.00 -6.26
CA ASP A 6 18.86 11.64 -6.46
C ASP A 6 17.74 10.61 -6.44
N ARG A 7 17.94 9.44 -7.08
CA ARG A 7 16.95 8.34 -7.09
C ARG A 7 16.61 7.83 -5.70
N LYS A 8 17.61 7.61 -4.84
CA LYS A 8 17.36 7.09 -3.48
C LYS A 8 16.63 8.10 -2.60
N SER A 9 16.96 9.39 -2.74
CA SER A 9 16.25 10.49 -2.07
C SER A 9 14.80 10.59 -2.54
N ASP A 10 14.57 10.41 -3.85
CA ASP A 10 13.24 10.51 -4.43
C ASP A 10 12.33 9.32 -4.01
N VAL A 11 12.84 8.08 -3.99
CA VAL A 11 12.09 6.92 -3.45
C VAL A 11 11.62 7.17 -2.00
N TYR A 12 12.49 7.72 -1.15
CA TYR A 12 12.14 8.01 0.24
C TYR A 12 11.07 9.12 0.36
N LYS A 13 11.17 10.18 -0.45
CA LYS A 13 10.14 11.24 -0.45
C LYS A 13 8.78 10.68 -0.83
N TYR A 14 8.73 9.85 -1.88
CA TYR A 14 7.49 9.25 -2.34
C TYR A 14 6.93 8.22 -1.36
N SER A 15 7.77 7.41 -0.71
CA SER A 15 7.30 6.47 0.32
C SER A 15 6.66 7.21 1.50
N VAL A 16 7.22 8.36 1.91
CA VAL A 16 6.62 9.22 2.93
C VAL A 16 5.28 9.80 2.45
N LEU A 17 5.20 10.28 1.21
CA LEU A 17 3.94 10.79 0.65
C LEU A 17 2.84 9.72 0.61
N ILE A 18 3.17 8.52 0.12
CA ILE A 18 2.26 7.38 0.09
C ILE A 18 1.80 7.00 1.50
N SER A 19 2.73 6.90 2.46
CA SER A 19 2.41 6.57 3.85
C SER A 19 1.46 7.60 4.48
N CYS A 20 1.69 8.89 4.24
CA CYS A 20 0.77 9.95 4.64
C CYS A 20 -0.60 9.80 3.97
N CYS A 21 -0.65 9.59 2.65
CA CYS A 21 -1.90 9.45 1.92
C CYS A 21 -2.72 8.26 2.43
N ALA A 22 -2.08 7.10 2.64
CA ALA A 22 -2.71 5.91 3.21
C ALA A 22 -3.25 6.17 4.62
N LYS A 23 -2.44 6.79 5.49
CA LYS A 23 -2.84 7.11 6.87
C LYS A 23 -4.02 8.08 6.94
N PHE A 24 -4.10 9.05 6.04
CA PHE A 24 -5.18 10.03 5.97
C PHE A 24 -6.32 9.62 5.03
N ARG A 25 -6.34 8.37 4.55
CA ARG A 25 -7.36 7.81 3.63
C ARG A 25 -7.55 8.64 2.35
N ARG A 26 -6.47 9.28 1.88
CA ARG A 26 -6.39 10.01 0.61
C ARG A 26 -6.00 9.08 -0.53
N PHE A 27 -6.82 8.05 -0.75
CA PHE A 27 -6.58 7.01 -1.75
C PHE A 27 -6.58 7.56 -3.19
N ASP A 28 -7.28 8.69 -3.42
CA ASP A 28 -7.24 9.45 -4.66
C ASP A 28 -5.83 9.94 -5.03
N LEU A 29 -5.03 10.27 -4.01
CA LEU A 29 -3.67 10.75 -4.18
C LEU A 29 -2.66 9.61 -4.31
N ILE A 30 -2.93 8.45 -3.72
CA ILE A 30 -2.04 7.28 -3.83
C ILE A 30 -1.83 6.93 -5.30
N GLU A 31 -2.90 6.77 -6.07
CA GLU A 31 -2.84 6.44 -7.50
C GLU A 31 -2.05 7.50 -8.30
N ARG A 32 -2.24 8.79 -7.98
CA ARG A 32 -1.51 9.89 -8.64
C ARG A 32 -0.03 9.83 -8.33
N VAL A 33 0.33 9.59 -7.07
CA VAL A 33 1.72 9.48 -6.65
C VAL A 33 2.39 8.26 -7.29
N LEU A 34 1.70 7.13 -7.40
CA LEU A 34 2.21 5.94 -8.09
C LEU A 34 2.42 6.20 -9.59
N ALA A 35 1.50 6.91 -10.24
CA ALA A 35 1.64 7.33 -11.63
C ALA A 35 2.86 8.25 -11.83
N ASP A 36 3.05 9.22 -10.93
CA ASP A 36 4.22 10.11 -10.97
C ASP A 36 5.53 9.35 -10.74
N MET A 37 5.56 8.39 -9.80
CA MET A 37 6.71 7.51 -9.59
C MET A 37 7.04 6.70 -10.84
N SER A 38 6.02 6.10 -11.47
CA SER A 38 6.16 5.34 -12.71
C SER A 38 6.70 6.21 -13.85
N TYR A 39 6.14 7.42 -14.04
CA TYR A 39 6.59 8.38 -15.04
C TYR A 39 8.07 8.79 -14.85
N LEU A 40 8.52 8.88 -13.60
CA LEU A 40 9.90 9.22 -13.25
C LEU A 40 10.85 8.01 -13.25
N GLY A 41 10.35 6.79 -13.51
CA GLY A 41 11.12 5.55 -13.43
C GLY A 41 11.61 5.23 -12.01
N ILE A 42 10.82 5.62 -11.01
CA ILE A 42 11.08 5.36 -9.60
C ILE A 42 10.24 4.16 -9.18
N GLU A 43 10.90 3.09 -8.79
CA GLU A 43 10.23 1.87 -8.35
C GLU A 43 9.74 1.98 -6.90
N CYS A 44 8.60 1.37 -6.64
CA CYS A 44 8.13 1.12 -5.28
C CYS A 44 9.09 0.18 -4.54
N ASN A 45 9.15 0.33 -3.22
CA ASN A 45 9.89 -0.55 -2.32
C ASN A 45 8.94 -1.19 -1.31
N ASN A 46 9.45 -2.12 -0.48
CA ASN A 46 8.69 -2.75 0.60
C ASN A 46 7.90 -1.77 1.48
N VAL A 47 8.50 -0.64 1.85
CA VAL A 47 7.84 0.36 2.70
C VAL A 47 6.62 0.98 2.00
N THR A 48 6.74 1.23 0.70
CA THR A 48 5.68 1.82 -0.13
C THR A 48 4.52 0.84 -0.25
N TYR A 49 4.79 -0.41 -0.65
CA TYR A 49 3.77 -1.45 -0.75
C TYR A 49 3.10 -1.75 0.59
N ASN A 50 3.87 -1.91 1.67
CA ASN A 50 3.31 -2.16 3.00
C ASN A 50 2.38 -1.02 3.45
N SER A 51 2.73 0.23 3.15
CA SER A 51 1.87 1.38 3.47
C SER A 51 0.55 1.36 2.68
N ILE A 52 0.59 0.99 1.41
CA ILE A 52 -0.59 0.91 0.54
C ILE A 52 -1.50 -0.25 0.99
N ILE A 53 -0.92 -1.43 1.21
CA ILE A 53 -1.63 -2.65 1.63
C ILE A 53 -2.30 -2.42 2.99
N ASP A 54 -1.58 -1.89 3.99
CA ASP A 54 -2.16 -1.56 5.30
C ASP A 54 -3.27 -0.49 5.19
N GLY A 55 -3.05 0.53 4.36
CA GLY A 55 -4.02 1.60 4.14
C GLY A 55 -5.33 1.12 3.51
N TYR A 56 -5.23 0.33 2.43
CA TYR A 56 -6.41 -0.25 1.76
C TYR A 56 -7.10 -1.30 2.63
N GLY A 57 -6.34 -2.14 3.31
CA GLY A 57 -6.87 -3.15 4.22
C GLY A 57 -7.68 -2.55 5.38
N LYS A 58 -7.15 -1.50 6.03
CA LYS A 58 -7.88 -0.75 7.07
C LYS A 58 -9.09 0.03 6.55
N ALA A 59 -9.22 0.16 5.24
CA ALA A 59 -10.34 0.83 4.61
C ALA A 59 -11.34 -0.14 3.97
N ASP A 60 -11.19 -1.45 4.21
CA ASP A 60 -11.99 -2.53 3.64
C ASP A 60 -11.99 -2.52 2.09
N MET A 61 -10.96 -1.92 1.48
CA MET A 61 -10.77 -1.87 0.03
C MET A 61 -9.99 -3.11 -0.43
N PHE A 62 -10.52 -4.31 -0.15
CA PHE A 62 -9.80 -5.57 -0.29
C PHE A 62 -9.28 -5.84 -1.70
N GLU A 63 -10.07 -5.54 -2.74
CA GLU A 63 -9.64 -5.71 -4.14
C GLU A 63 -8.37 -4.90 -4.45
N LYS A 64 -8.30 -3.64 -3.99
CA LYS A 64 -7.12 -2.80 -4.19
C LYS A 64 -5.92 -3.27 -3.35
N MET A 65 -6.18 -3.76 -2.15
CA MET A 65 -5.16 -4.35 -1.29
C MET A 65 -4.54 -5.60 -1.94
N GLU A 66 -5.36 -6.49 -2.50
CA GLU A 66 -4.93 -7.71 -3.20
C GLU A 66 -4.16 -7.40 -4.49
N ASN A 67 -4.63 -6.42 -5.27
CA ASN A 67 -3.90 -5.94 -6.46
C ASN A 67 -2.53 -5.40 -6.07
N SER A 68 -2.45 -4.58 -5.01
CA SER A 68 -1.17 -4.04 -4.52
C SER A 68 -0.21 -5.13 -4.02
N LEU A 69 -0.74 -6.22 -3.46
CA LEU A 69 0.05 -7.39 -3.07
C LEU A 69 0.57 -8.14 -4.30
N THR A 70 -0.26 -8.31 -5.32
CA THR A 70 0.13 -8.93 -6.59
C THR A 70 1.26 -8.14 -7.24
N ASP A 71 1.09 -6.81 -7.35
CA ASP A 71 2.13 -5.91 -7.87
C ASP A 71 3.44 -6.00 -7.08
N MET A 72 3.36 -6.19 -5.76
CA MET A 72 4.54 -6.38 -4.90
C MET A 72 5.27 -7.69 -5.19
N ILE A 73 4.51 -8.78 -5.45
CA ILE A 73 5.06 -10.11 -5.73
C ILE A 73 5.68 -10.17 -7.12
N GLU A 74 5.09 -9.48 -8.10
CA GLU A 74 5.61 -9.39 -9.47
C GLU A 74 6.86 -8.51 -9.57
N ASN A 75 7.11 -7.64 -8.58
CA ASN A 75 8.28 -6.79 -8.53
C ASN A 75 9.51 -7.56 -8.01
N GLU A 76 10.52 -7.76 -8.86
CA GLU A 76 11.74 -8.51 -8.53
C GLU A 76 12.53 -7.95 -7.32
N ASN A 77 12.37 -6.66 -7.02
CA ASN A 77 13.08 -5.97 -5.95
C ASN A 77 12.30 -5.92 -4.62
N CYS A 78 11.07 -6.44 -4.59
CA CYS A 78 10.21 -6.43 -3.42
C CYS A 78 9.76 -7.85 -3.07
N GLN A 79 9.51 -8.10 -1.78
CA GLN A 79 8.97 -9.37 -1.32
C GLN A 79 8.06 -9.13 -0.11
N PRO A 80 6.88 -9.76 -0.04
CA PRO A 80 6.02 -9.69 1.14
C PRO A 80 6.79 -10.06 2.41
N ASP A 81 6.63 -9.26 3.46
CA ASP A 81 7.26 -9.48 4.75
C ASP A 81 6.22 -9.67 5.87
N VAL A 82 6.71 -9.79 7.10
CA VAL A 82 5.85 -9.97 8.28
C VAL A 82 4.83 -8.83 8.43
N PHE A 83 5.19 -7.59 8.06
CA PHE A 83 4.24 -6.47 8.09
C PHE A 83 3.17 -6.62 7.02
N THR A 84 3.54 -7.04 5.81
CA THR A 84 2.58 -7.32 4.73
C THR A 84 1.56 -8.36 5.19
N LEU A 85 2.03 -9.49 5.73
CA LEU A 85 1.18 -10.59 6.17
C LEU A 85 0.28 -10.19 7.36
N ASN A 86 0.82 -9.46 8.34
CA ASN A 86 0.03 -8.96 9.46
C ASN A 86 -1.07 -8.01 9.00
N SER A 87 -0.80 -7.17 8.00
CA SER A 87 -1.79 -6.25 7.44
C SER A 87 -2.93 -7.01 6.76
N LEU A 88 -2.63 -8.04 5.97
CA LEU A 88 -3.63 -8.89 5.33
C LEU A 88 -4.50 -9.62 6.36
N ILE A 89 -3.86 -10.34 7.30
CA ILE A 89 -4.57 -11.09 8.34
C ILE A 89 -5.45 -10.17 9.19
N GLY A 90 -4.90 -9.01 9.59
CA GLY A 90 -5.64 -8.02 10.37
C GLY A 90 -6.86 -7.48 9.63
N SER A 91 -6.73 -7.22 8.32
CA SER A 91 -7.81 -6.67 7.49
C SER A 91 -8.92 -7.70 7.28
N TYR A 92 -8.61 -8.93 6.85
CA TYR A 92 -9.64 -9.97 6.68
C TYR A 92 -10.25 -10.44 8.01
N GLY A 93 -9.45 -10.47 9.08
CA GLY A 93 -9.91 -10.85 10.42
C GLY A 93 -10.88 -9.83 11.02
N ASN A 94 -10.66 -8.54 10.77
CA ASN A 94 -11.53 -7.47 11.25
C ASN A 94 -12.73 -7.23 10.34
N GLY A 95 -12.61 -7.32 9.01
CA GLY A 95 -13.76 -7.21 8.10
C GLY A 95 -14.85 -8.23 8.42
N ARG A 96 -14.45 -9.48 8.73
CA ARG A 96 -15.37 -10.53 9.18
C ARG A 96 -16.06 -10.26 10.52
N LYS A 97 -15.48 -9.43 11.40
CA LYS A 97 -16.15 -9.02 12.64
C LYS A 97 -17.25 -8.00 12.37
N ILE A 98 -17.03 -7.07 11.44
CA ILE A 98 -18.02 -6.06 11.06
C ILE A 98 -19.26 -6.72 10.43
N ASP A 99 -19.06 -7.72 9.56
CA ASP A 99 -20.19 -8.47 8.96
C ASP A 99 -21.01 -9.23 10.02
N ASN A 100 -20.34 -9.88 10.98
CA ASN A 100 -21.02 -10.59 12.07
C ASN A 100 -21.75 -9.65 13.04
N ASP A 101 -21.19 -8.46 13.30
CA ASP A 101 -21.86 -7.46 14.12
C ASP A 101 -23.08 -6.85 13.39
N MET A 102 -23.05 -6.74 12.06
CA MET A 102 -24.22 -6.31 11.27
C MET A 102 -25.34 -7.35 11.21
N ILE A 103 -25.04 -8.65 11.32
CA ILE A 103 -26.05 -9.73 11.31
C ILE A 103 -26.75 -9.88 12.69
N ASN A 104 -26.16 -9.39 13.79
CA ASN A 104 -26.73 -9.53 15.14
C ASN A 104 -27.68 -8.39 15.59
N PHE A 105 -28.06 -7.48 14.68
CA PHE A 105 -29.05 -6.42 14.96
C PHE A 105 -30.43 -6.66 14.31
N SER A 106 -30.70 -7.86 13.79
CA SER A 106 -32.03 -8.30 13.32
C SER A 106 -32.70 -9.24 14.29
#